data_AF-A0A970E1T3-F1
#
_entry.id   AF-A0A970E1T3-F1
#
_cell.length_a   1.000
_cell.length_b   1.000
_cell.length_c   1.000
_cell.angle_alpha   90.00
_cell.angle_beta   90.00
_cell.angle_gamma   90.00
#
_symmetry.space_group_name_H-M   'P 1'
#
loop_
_entity.id
_entity.type
_entity.pdbx_description
1 polymer ?
#
loop_
_entity_poly.entity_id
_entity_poly.type
_entity_poly.pdbx_seq_one_letter_code
_entity_poly.pdbx_strand_id
1 'polypeptide(L)'
;MRKILLRVVLTLSLACTVVLTTLPYWVSAVGIPRELRVFPGMELAVDLKPPLRILDQDGVEVTGFFDTENLGSRVYRVSLFGWLPISTLVVDVVPLVEVFPGGQSIGVLLTSEGLVISELGTVVDLEGRERSPAKEAGLKPGDILLSIEGHPTRRPELVSQLINSLAPEKRVLNLEVKRDDRILNLAVEPAKTWQTSIFGQSSYQYLLGIMLEDPAAGVGTLSFFHPETGRFGALGHTITDSLGRPVRISRGTIVEASIDSIRYGTRGTPGEKVGFFHGEQDIIGIIDSNSNLGIYGQLVGDLARSVFSRPIPVAFAHQVRTGPAEMYTVVQGTKIERFAVEIVKVVNQTKPGEKGMVVEVTDERLLQETGGIIQGMSGSPIVQNGMLVGVITHVFVNNPTKGYASFAEWMVYEAGLGLSDQNPAKQASSREVFLCA
;
A
#
# COMPACT_ATOMS: atom_id res chain seq x y z
N MET A 1 -45.02 25.09 -48.90
CA MET A 1 -43.65 25.43 -48.44
C MET A 1 -43.52 25.59 -46.92
N ARG A 2 -44.33 26.42 -46.24
CA ARG A 2 -44.17 26.73 -44.80
C ARG A 2 -44.21 25.51 -43.84
N LYS A 3 -45.08 24.52 -44.09
CA LYS A 3 -45.19 23.29 -43.28
C LYS A 3 -44.00 22.33 -43.45
N ILE A 4 -43.41 22.29 -44.64
CA ILE A 4 -42.22 21.47 -44.93
C ILE A 4 -41.00 22.10 -44.26
N LEU A 5 -40.84 23.43 -44.41
CA LEU A 5 -39.78 24.17 -43.73
C LEU A 5 -39.86 24.02 -42.20
N LEU A 6 -41.05 24.11 -41.63
CA LEU A 6 -41.25 23.93 -40.19
C LEU A 6 -40.85 22.52 -39.72
N ARG A 7 -41.22 21.48 -40.47
CA ARG A 7 -40.83 20.09 -40.15
C ARG A 7 -39.33 19.88 -40.22
N VAL A 8 -38.67 20.44 -41.24
CA VAL A 8 -37.21 20.36 -41.41
C VAL A 8 -36.48 21.08 -40.27
N VAL A 9 -36.94 22.27 -39.88
CA VAL A 9 -36.38 22.99 -38.74
C VAL A 9 -36.58 22.22 -37.43
N LEU A 10 -37.75 21.61 -37.24
CA LEU A 10 -38.05 20.83 -36.04
C LEU A 10 -37.19 19.57 -35.95
N THR A 11 -36.99 18.84 -37.06
CA THR A 11 -36.13 17.65 -37.09
C THR A 11 -34.66 18.01 -36.91
N LEU A 12 -34.16 19.09 -37.53
CA LEU A 12 -32.80 19.57 -37.30
C LEU A 12 -32.59 20.03 -35.87
N SER A 13 -33.56 20.74 -35.28
CA SER A 13 -33.52 21.13 -33.88
C SER A 13 -33.49 19.91 -32.96
N LEU A 14 -34.37 18.93 -33.18
CA LEU A 14 -34.42 17.73 -32.36
C LEU A 14 -33.13 16.90 -32.47
N ALA A 15 -32.60 16.74 -33.68
CA ALA A 15 -31.32 16.06 -33.91
C ALA A 15 -30.17 16.80 -33.22
N CYS A 16 -30.14 18.13 -33.31
CA CYS A 16 -29.12 18.94 -32.65
C CYS A 16 -29.23 18.83 -31.12
N THR A 17 -30.43 18.86 -30.56
CA THR A 17 -30.66 18.67 -29.11
C THR A 17 -30.22 17.28 -28.66
N VAL A 18 -30.54 16.21 -29.40
CA VAL A 18 -30.10 14.84 -29.09
C VAL A 18 -28.58 14.71 -29.15
N VAL A 19 -27.92 15.31 -30.15
CA VAL A 19 -26.46 15.32 -30.23
C VAL A 19 -25.87 16.09 -29.05
N LEU A 20 -26.36 17.30 -28.75
CA LEU A 20 -25.88 18.13 -27.64
C LEU A 20 -26.07 17.47 -26.27
N THR A 21 -27.17 16.76 -26.04
CA THR A 21 -27.44 16.07 -24.76
C THR A 21 -26.64 14.77 -24.61
N THR A 22 -26.30 14.11 -25.72
CA THR A 22 -25.52 12.86 -25.70
C THR A 22 -24.01 13.10 -25.83
N LEU A 23 -23.59 14.28 -26.29
CA LEU A 23 -22.17 14.63 -26.48
C LEU A 23 -21.32 14.46 -25.20
N PRO A 24 -21.75 14.89 -24.00
CA PRO A 24 -20.97 14.70 -22.77
C PRO A 24 -20.74 13.21 -22.44
N TYR A 25 -21.72 12.36 -22.75
CA TYR A 25 -21.61 10.91 -22.58
C TYR A 25 -20.60 10.31 -23.56
N TRP A 26 -20.62 10.75 -24.83
CA TRP A 26 -19.64 10.35 -25.83
C TRP A 26 -18.23 10.80 -25.47
N VAL A 27 -18.04 12.04 -25.02
CA VAL A 27 -16.73 12.58 -24.60
C VAL A 27 -16.17 11.78 -23.42
N SER A 28 -17.03 11.41 -22.47
CA SER A 28 -16.65 10.55 -21.34
C SER A 28 -16.32 9.12 -21.80
N ALA A 29 -17.01 8.60 -22.82
CA ALA A 29 -16.78 7.26 -23.38
C ALA A 29 -15.52 7.17 -24.26
N VAL A 30 -15.08 8.28 -24.87
CA VAL A 30 -13.83 8.33 -25.66
C VAL A 30 -12.58 8.22 -24.76
N GLY A 31 -12.71 8.46 -23.45
CA GLY A 31 -11.64 8.19 -22.49
C GLY A 31 -10.46 9.15 -22.58
N ILE A 32 -10.71 10.41 -22.99
CA ILE A 32 -9.67 11.44 -23.05
C ILE A 32 -9.16 11.71 -21.62
N PRO A 33 -7.85 11.53 -21.35
CA PRO A 33 -7.30 11.80 -20.03
C PRO A 33 -7.42 13.28 -19.70
N ARG A 34 -7.77 13.61 -18.45
CA ARG A 34 -7.83 15.00 -17.97
C ARG A 34 -6.46 15.55 -17.63
N GLU A 35 -5.56 14.66 -17.21
CA GLU A 35 -4.19 14.97 -16.81
C GLU A 35 -3.27 13.90 -17.39
N LEU A 36 -2.14 14.31 -17.94
CA LEU A 36 -1.07 13.46 -18.43
C LEU A 36 0.25 13.97 -17.85
N ARG A 37 0.99 13.08 -17.20
CA ARG A 37 2.32 13.37 -16.69
C ARG A 37 3.38 12.81 -17.62
N VAL A 38 4.43 13.60 -17.81
CA VAL A 38 5.55 13.29 -18.71
C VAL A 38 6.86 13.77 -18.11
N PHE A 39 7.95 13.16 -18.56
CA PHE A 39 9.29 13.62 -18.22
C PHE A 39 9.77 14.68 -19.21
N PRO A 40 10.75 15.52 -18.81
CA PRO A 40 11.42 16.43 -19.72
C PRO A 40 11.91 15.73 -20.99
N GLY A 41 11.54 16.27 -22.15
CA GLY A 41 11.94 15.75 -23.47
C GLY A 41 11.23 14.47 -23.93
N MET A 42 10.22 13.99 -23.18
CA MET A 42 9.43 12.83 -23.61
C MET A 42 8.47 13.21 -24.74
N GLU A 43 8.53 12.49 -25.86
CA GLU A 43 7.54 12.62 -26.93
C GLU A 43 6.19 12.05 -26.48
N LEU A 44 5.19 12.91 -26.36
CA LEU A 44 3.83 12.53 -26.00
C LEU A 44 2.92 12.62 -27.23
N ALA A 45 2.60 11.48 -27.84
CA ALA A 45 1.63 11.43 -28.93
C ALA A 45 0.22 11.14 -28.38
N VAL A 46 -0.63 12.17 -28.33
CA VAL A 46 -2.09 12.01 -28.13
C VAL A 46 -2.77 12.16 -29.48
N ASP A 47 -3.04 11.03 -30.13
CA ASP A 47 -3.77 11.00 -31.40
C ASP A 47 -5.28 10.96 -31.13
N LEU A 48 -5.93 12.13 -31.22
CA LEU A 48 -7.38 12.22 -31.20
C LEU A 48 -7.92 12.09 -32.63
N LYS A 49 -8.71 11.05 -32.88
CA LYS A 49 -9.37 10.88 -34.18
C LYS A 49 -10.38 12.00 -34.44
N PRO A 50 -10.52 12.46 -35.70
CA PRO A 50 -11.58 13.39 -36.07
C PRO A 50 -12.96 12.90 -35.58
N PRO A 51 -13.83 13.79 -35.07
CA PRO A 51 -13.79 15.25 -35.15
C PRO A 51 -13.10 15.96 -33.96
N LEU A 52 -12.36 15.26 -33.12
CA LEU A 52 -11.72 15.83 -31.93
C LEU A 52 -10.39 16.53 -32.30
N ARG A 53 -10.13 17.69 -31.69
CA ARG A 53 -8.90 18.47 -31.87
C ARG A 53 -8.37 18.96 -30.54
N ILE A 54 -7.05 19.04 -30.41
CA ILE A 54 -6.35 19.60 -29.24
C ILE A 54 -5.82 20.98 -29.65
N LEU A 55 -6.13 21.99 -28.85
CA LEU A 55 -5.70 23.37 -29.05
C LEU A 55 -4.84 23.80 -27.85
N ASP A 56 -3.77 24.54 -28.09
CA ASP A 56 -3.01 25.21 -27.03
C ASP A 56 -3.71 26.48 -26.50
N GLN A 57 -3.03 27.25 -25.66
CA GLN A 57 -3.57 28.48 -25.09
C GLN A 57 -3.77 29.60 -26.13
N ASP A 58 -3.01 29.56 -27.21
CA ASP A 58 -3.09 30.52 -28.33
C ASP A 58 -4.13 30.08 -29.37
N GLY A 59 -4.77 28.93 -29.17
CA GLY A 59 -5.79 28.37 -30.07
C GLY A 59 -5.20 27.67 -31.29
N VAL A 60 -3.90 27.36 -31.27
CA VAL A 60 -3.21 26.61 -32.33
C VAL A 60 -3.43 25.13 -32.11
N GLU A 61 -3.72 24.41 -33.20
CA GLU A 61 -3.92 22.96 -33.16
C GLU A 61 -2.60 22.23 -32.90
N VAL A 62 -2.57 21.45 -31.82
CA VAL A 62 -1.42 20.65 -31.41
C VAL A 62 -1.59 19.25 -31.97
N THR A 63 -0.88 18.95 -33.06
CA THR A 63 -0.90 17.63 -33.70
C THR A 63 0.14 16.72 -33.04
N GLY A 64 -0.19 16.20 -31.87
CA GLY A 64 0.52 15.06 -31.28
C GLY A 64 1.94 15.32 -30.77
N PHE A 65 2.43 16.56 -30.75
CA PHE A 65 3.69 16.93 -30.10
C PHE A 65 3.42 18.03 -29.07
N PHE A 66 3.46 17.65 -27.80
CA PHE A 66 3.39 18.61 -26.70
C PHE A 66 4.80 19.12 -26.39
N ASP A 67 4.92 20.40 -26.03
CA ASP A 67 6.17 20.93 -25.50
C ASP A 67 6.38 20.36 -24.09
N THR A 68 7.31 19.43 -23.99
CA THR A 68 7.69 18.72 -22.76
C THR A 68 9.11 19.08 -22.32
N GLU A 69 9.74 20.10 -22.88
CA GLU A 69 11.15 20.43 -22.57
C GLU A 69 11.33 20.98 -21.15
N ASN A 70 10.39 21.81 -20.71
CA ASN A 70 10.48 22.53 -19.46
C ASN A 70 9.47 22.02 -18.43
N LEU A 71 9.90 21.93 -17.18
CA LEU A 71 9.04 21.57 -16.05
C LEU A 71 7.84 22.51 -15.93
N GLY A 72 6.72 21.95 -15.48
CA GLY A 72 5.49 22.68 -15.19
C GLY A 72 4.29 22.17 -15.97
N SER A 73 3.13 22.75 -15.65
CA SER A 73 1.85 22.31 -16.20
C SER A 73 1.38 23.21 -17.32
N ARG A 74 0.99 22.60 -18.44
CA ARG A 74 0.35 23.28 -19.58
C ARG A 74 -1.05 22.75 -19.78
N VAL A 75 -1.99 23.67 -19.97
CA VAL A 75 -3.40 23.35 -20.19
C VAL A 75 -3.70 23.45 -21.69
N TYR A 76 -4.20 22.36 -22.24
CA TYR A 76 -4.67 22.25 -23.60
C TYR A 76 -6.18 22.10 -23.61
N ARG A 77 -6.84 22.70 -24.58
CA ARG A 77 -8.28 22.62 -24.77
C ARG A 77 -8.61 21.56 -25.79
N VAL A 78 -9.47 20.63 -25.43
CA VAL A 78 -10.01 19.64 -26.37
C VAL A 78 -11.35 20.16 -26.90
N SER A 79 -11.45 20.26 -28.22
CA SER A 79 -12.63 20.80 -28.91
C SER A 79 -13.16 19.81 -29.95
N LEU A 80 -14.49 19.74 -30.07
CA LEU A 80 -15.18 19.08 -31.16
C LEU A 80 -15.24 20.01 -32.37
N PHE A 81 -14.84 19.51 -33.55
CA PHE A 81 -14.74 20.27 -34.80
C PHE A 81 -13.86 21.53 -34.71
N GLY A 82 -13.01 21.63 -33.68
CA GLY A 82 -12.15 22.79 -33.42
C GLY A 82 -12.82 23.99 -32.74
N TRP A 83 -14.16 24.07 -32.67
CA TRP A 83 -14.86 25.24 -32.13
C TRP A 83 -15.66 24.97 -30.84
N LEU A 84 -16.20 23.76 -30.67
CA LEU A 84 -17.02 23.44 -29.49
C LEU A 84 -16.14 22.85 -28.37
N PRO A 85 -15.90 23.55 -27.25
CA PRO A 85 -15.12 23.02 -26.14
C PRO A 85 -15.82 21.83 -25.50
N ILE A 86 -15.08 20.75 -25.24
CA ILE A 86 -15.63 19.55 -24.59
C ILE A 86 -14.89 19.16 -23.32
N SER A 87 -13.57 19.40 -23.25
CA SER A 87 -12.76 19.12 -22.07
C SER A 87 -11.43 19.89 -22.12
N THR A 88 -10.67 19.80 -21.04
CA THR A 88 -9.29 20.25 -20.96
C THR A 88 -8.38 19.04 -20.69
N LEU A 89 -7.18 19.09 -21.26
CA LEU A 89 -6.08 18.16 -21.02
C LEU A 89 -4.95 18.96 -20.37
N VAL A 90 -4.57 18.59 -19.15
CA VAL A 90 -3.38 19.14 -18.49
C VAL A 90 -2.21 18.22 -18.79
N VAL A 91 -1.15 18.75 -19.40
CA VAL A 91 0.13 18.03 -19.53
C VAL A 91 1.06 18.62 -18.48
N ASP A 92 1.49 17.78 -17.54
CA ASP A 92 2.37 18.17 -16.44
C ASP A 92 3.75 17.53 -16.64
N VAL A 93 4.74 18.39 -16.89
CA VAL A 93 6.14 17.97 -17.06
C VAL A 93 6.77 17.95 -15.68
N VAL A 94 7.01 16.75 -15.16
CA VAL A 94 7.50 16.53 -13.80
C VAL A 94 8.94 15.99 -13.82
N PRO A 95 9.74 16.22 -12.76
CA PRO A 95 11.10 15.69 -12.69
C PRO A 95 11.12 14.16 -12.86
N LEU A 96 12.12 13.67 -13.59
CA LEU A 96 12.38 12.24 -13.70
C LEU A 96 12.75 11.67 -12.34
N VAL A 97 11.98 10.71 -11.84
CA VAL A 97 12.34 9.99 -10.62
C VAL A 97 13.04 8.70 -10.99
N GLU A 98 14.28 8.57 -10.53
CA GLU A 98 15.07 7.37 -10.67
C GLU A 98 15.29 6.72 -9.30
N VAL A 99 15.14 5.39 -9.25
CA VAL A 99 15.31 4.60 -8.02
C VAL A 99 16.10 3.35 -8.33
N PHE A 100 16.76 2.80 -7.31
CA PHE A 100 17.22 1.43 -7.38
C PHE A 100 16.05 0.50 -7.07
N PRO A 101 15.70 -0.45 -7.96
CA PRO A 101 14.84 -1.54 -7.59
C PRO A 101 15.54 -2.36 -6.49
N GLY A 102 14.76 -2.73 -5.49
CA GLY A 102 15.21 -3.57 -4.39
C GLY A 102 15.20 -5.04 -4.80
N GLY A 103 14.20 -5.77 -4.33
CA GLY A 103 14.06 -7.21 -4.48
C GLY A 103 14.57 -8.01 -3.28
N GLN A 104 15.27 -7.38 -2.33
CA GLN A 104 15.77 -8.01 -1.10
C GLN A 104 14.61 -8.48 -0.23
N SER A 105 14.75 -9.68 0.35
CA SER A 105 13.88 -10.09 1.46
C SER A 105 14.22 -9.28 2.70
N ILE A 106 13.17 -8.76 3.34
CA ILE A 106 13.28 -7.97 4.57
C ILE A 106 12.40 -8.56 5.65
N GLY A 107 12.88 -8.55 6.89
CA GLY A 107 12.05 -8.70 8.06
C GLY A 107 11.45 -7.34 8.40
N VAL A 108 10.14 -7.28 8.60
CA VAL A 108 9.47 -6.07 9.06
C VAL A 108 9.21 -6.23 10.56
N LEU A 109 9.78 -5.33 11.36
CA LEU A 109 9.59 -5.29 12.79
C LEU A 109 8.86 -4.00 13.15
N LEU A 110 7.59 -4.13 13.52
CA LEU A 110 6.80 -2.99 13.94
C LEU A 110 6.73 -2.91 15.46
N THR A 111 7.03 -1.74 16.01
CA THR A 111 6.62 -1.39 17.37
C THR A 111 5.27 -0.67 17.28
N SER A 112 4.21 -1.40 17.62
CA SER A 112 2.89 -0.80 17.79
C SER A 112 2.88 0.17 18.99
N GLU A 113 2.00 1.17 18.96
CA GLU A 113 1.80 2.11 20.08
C GLU A 113 1.44 1.39 21.40
N GLY A 114 0.89 0.19 21.30
CA GLY A 114 0.54 -0.71 22.39
C GLY A 114 0.20 -2.11 21.86
N LEU A 115 -0.25 -3.01 22.72
CA LEU A 115 -0.58 -4.39 22.34
C LEU A 115 -2.05 -4.52 21.99
N VAL A 116 -2.36 -5.13 20.84
CA VAL A 116 -3.75 -5.36 20.42
C VAL A 116 -4.34 -6.50 21.23
N ILE A 117 -5.51 -6.27 21.82
CA ILE A 117 -6.30 -7.32 22.47
C ILE A 117 -7.07 -8.06 21.37
N SER A 118 -6.64 -9.27 21.02
CA SER A 118 -7.29 -10.08 19.98
C SER A 118 -8.57 -10.72 20.49
N GLU A 119 -8.53 -11.25 21.72
CA GLU A 119 -9.62 -12.01 22.29
C GLU A 119 -9.77 -11.75 23.78
N LEU A 120 -10.99 -11.96 24.28
CA LEU A 120 -11.30 -11.96 25.71
C LEU A 120 -11.71 -13.37 26.12
N GLY A 121 -11.03 -13.89 27.13
CA GLY A 121 -11.26 -15.21 27.69
C GLY A 121 -11.85 -15.16 29.11
N THR A 122 -12.29 -16.32 29.58
CA THR A 122 -12.66 -16.53 30.98
C THR A 122 -11.44 -17.00 31.78
N VAL A 123 -11.42 -16.67 33.07
CA VAL A 123 -10.44 -17.13 34.05
C VAL A 123 -11.20 -17.90 35.13
N VAL A 124 -10.75 -19.09 35.47
CA VAL A 124 -11.31 -19.86 36.59
C VAL A 124 -10.59 -19.42 37.87
N ASP A 125 -11.31 -18.88 38.84
CA ASP A 125 -10.71 -18.43 40.09
C ASP A 125 -10.39 -19.60 41.05
N LEU A 126 -9.83 -19.29 42.23
CA LEU A 126 -9.44 -20.30 43.22
C LEU A 126 -10.63 -21.09 43.79
N GLU A 127 -11.83 -20.53 43.70
CA GLU A 127 -13.08 -21.16 44.13
C GLU A 127 -13.75 -21.95 42.99
N GLY A 128 -13.12 -22.03 41.81
CA GLY A 128 -13.65 -22.74 40.65
C GLY A 128 -14.71 -21.95 39.87
N ARG A 129 -14.86 -20.64 40.10
CA ARG A 129 -15.84 -19.80 39.41
C ARG A 129 -15.22 -19.21 38.16
N GLU A 130 -15.98 -19.22 37.06
CA GLU A 130 -15.59 -18.51 35.84
C GLU A 130 -15.80 -17.00 36.01
N ARG A 131 -14.73 -16.24 35.79
CA ARG A 131 -14.68 -14.77 35.81
C ARG A 131 -14.27 -14.27 34.44
N SER A 132 -14.73 -13.09 34.02
CA SER A 132 -14.26 -12.44 32.79
C SER A 132 -13.75 -11.03 33.10
N PRO A 133 -12.64 -10.86 33.83
CA PRO A 133 -12.22 -9.56 34.36
C PRO A 133 -12.17 -8.44 33.32
N ALA A 134 -11.54 -8.72 32.17
CA ALA A 134 -11.42 -7.75 31.09
C ALA A 134 -12.78 -7.35 30.50
N LYS A 135 -13.67 -8.32 30.28
CA LYS A 135 -15.02 -8.09 29.74
C LYS A 135 -15.88 -7.31 30.74
N GLU A 136 -15.81 -7.66 32.02
CA GLU A 136 -16.50 -6.98 33.12
C GLU A 136 -16.07 -5.51 33.22
N ALA A 137 -14.80 -5.21 32.97
CA ALA A 137 -14.27 -3.85 32.93
C ALA A 137 -14.55 -3.09 31.61
N GLY A 138 -15.20 -3.73 30.64
CA GLY A 138 -15.59 -3.10 29.39
C GLY A 138 -14.49 -3.05 28.31
N LEU A 139 -13.42 -3.84 28.45
CA LEU A 139 -12.50 -4.10 27.34
C LEU A 139 -13.22 -4.80 26.19
N LYS A 140 -12.72 -4.62 24.97
CA LYS A 140 -13.24 -5.24 23.77
C LYS A 140 -12.10 -5.78 22.91
N PRO A 141 -12.33 -6.87 22.17
CA PRO A 141 -11.46 -7.25 21.06
C PRO A 141 -11.23 -6.04 20.15
N GLY A 142 -9.96 -5.83 19.83
CA GLY A 142 -9.49 -4.73 19.02
C GLY A 142 -9.03 -3.49 19.78
N ASP A 143 -9.23 -3.41 21.10
CA ASP A 143 -8.61 -2.37 21.92
C ASP A 143 -7.07 -2.47 21.87
N ILE A 144 -6.39 -1.33 21.88
CA ILE A 144 -4.92 -1.28 21.97
C ILE A 144 -4.55 -0.95 23.41
N LEU A 145 -3.95 -1.91 24.12
CA LEU A 145 -3.44 -1.74 25.47
C LEU A 145 -2.15 -0.90 25.44
N LEU A 146 -2.22 0.33 25.95
CA LEU A 146 -1.11 1.28 25.96
C LEU A 146 -0.27 1.15 27.23
N SER A 147 -0.93 1.10 28.40
CA SER A 147 -0.27 1.03 29.69
C SER A 147 -1.11 0.34 30.76
N ILE A 148 -0.43 -0.21 31.77
CA ILE A 148 -1.03 -0.68 33.02
C ILE A 148 -0.39 0.12 34.14
N GLU A 149 -1.20 0.86 34.92
CA GLU A 149 -0.69 1.71 36.01
C GLU A 149 0.40 2.70 35.52
N GLY A 150 0.23 3.25 34.32
CA GLY A 150 1.20 4.15 33.69
C GLY A 150 2.47 3.48 33.16
N HIS A 151 2.63 2.16 33.33
CA HIS A 151 3.75 1.41 32.76
C HIS A 151 3.42 0.99 31.32
N PRO A 152 4.20 1.39 30.31
CA PRO A 152 3.92 1.06 28.92
C PRO A 152 3.95 -0.44 28.66
N THR A 153 2.98 -0.95 27.90
CA THR A 153 2.87 -2.36 27.54
C THR A 153 3.27 -2.55 26.09
N ARG A 154 4.52 -3.01 25.86
CA ARG A 154 5.10 -3.18 24.51
C ARG A 154 5.38 -4.63 24.11
N ARG A 155 5.34 -5.56 25.09
CA ARG A 155 5.57 -6.98 24.87
C ARG A 155 4.56 -7.81 25.68
N PRO A 156 3.92 -8.83 25.10
CA PRO A 156 2.95 -9.66 25.81
C PRO A 156 3.54 -10.28 27.10
N GLU A 157 4.79 -10.75 27.06
CA GLU A 157 5.45 -11.34 28.24
C GLU A 157 5.53 -10.37 29.42
N LEU A 158 5.79 -9.09 29.15
CA LEU A 158 5.90 -8.06 30.17
C LEU A 158 4.55 -7.74 30.81
N VAL A 159 3.45 -7.87 30.07
CA VAL A 159 2.10 -7.63 30.61
C VAL A 159 1.77 -8.63 31.72
N SER A 160 2.00 -9.92 31.48
CA SER A 160 1.75 -10.95 32.49
C SER A 160 2.62 -10.72 33.74
N GLN A 161 3.90 -10.43 33.56
CA GLN A 161 4.81 -10.13 34.67
C GLN A 161 4.34 -8.91 35.48
N LEU A 162 3.93 -7.84 34.79
CA LEU A 162 3.48 -6.60 35.40
C LEU A 162 2.16 -6.78 36.17
N ILE A 163 1.20 -7.52 35.63
CA ILE A 163 -0.05 -7.84 36.36
C ILE A 163 0.27 -8.61 37.64
N ASN A 164 1.14 -9.62 37.55
CA ASN A 164 1.48 -10.48 38.67
C ASN A 164 2.36 -9.80 39.73
N SER A 165 3.08 -8.72 39.39
CA SER A 165 3.79 -7.91 40.37
C SER A 165 2.90 -6.86 41.06
N LEU A 166 1.92 -6.30 40.36
CA LEU A 166 1.06 -5.23 40.89
C LEU A 166 -0.17 -5.76 41.62
N ALA A 167 -0.82 -6.80 41.10
CA ALA A 167 -2.09 -7.32 41.64
C ALA A 167 -2.06 -7.81 43.10
N PRO A 168 -0.93 -8.31 43.66
CA PRO A 168 -0.86 -8.65 45.07
C PRO A 168 -1.03 -7.46 46.01
N GLU A 169 -0.56 -6.28 45.62
CA GLU A 169 -0.59 -5.05 46.43
C GLU A 169 -1.75 -4.13 46.03
N LYS A 170 -2.24 -4.26 44.77
CA LYS A 170 -3.28 -3.42 44.21
C LYS A 170 -4.42 -4.28 43.62
N ARG A 171 -5.55 -4.29 44.32
CA ARG A 171 -6.75 -5.07 43.92
C ARG A 171 -7.31 -4.70 42.55
N VAL A 172 -7.22 -3.42 42.16
CA VAL A 172 -7.76 -2.89 40.90
C VAL A 172 -6.65 -2.19 40.14
N LEU A 173 -6.41 -2.61 38.90
CA LEU A 173 -5.42 -2.03 38.00
C LEU A 173 -6.11 -1.09 37.01
N ASN A 174 -5.56 0.10 36.82
CA ASN A 174 -5.97 1.04 35.78
C ASN A 174 -5.24 0.72 34.48
N LEU A 175 -6.00 0.40 33.45
CA LEU A 175 -5.54 0.15 32.09
C LEU A 175 -5.85 1.37 31.23
N GLU A 176 -4.84 1.86 30.53
CA GLU A 176 -5.01 2.84 29.47
C GLU A 176 -5.12 2.10 28.13
N VAL A 177 -6.26 2.25 27.45
CA VAL A 177 -6.51 1.62 26.15
C VAL A 177 -6.95 2.62 25.10
N LYS A 178 -6.55 2.41 23.86
CA LYS A 178 -7.01 3.18 22.71
C LYS A 178 -8.09 2.40 21.97
N ARG A 179 -9.25 3.04 21.78
CA ARG A 179 -10.40 2.52 21.01
C ARG A 179 -10.93 3.63 20.12
N ASP A 180 -10.99 3.40 18.82
CA ASP A 180 -11.49 4.38 17.83
C ASP A 180 -10.86 5.78 18.00
N ASP A 181 -9.53 5.83 18.16
CA ASP A 181 -8.74 7.05 18.42
C ASP A 181 -8.99 7.79 19.72
N ARG A 182 -9.75 7.20 20.63
CA ARG A 182 -9.97 7.74 21.96
C ARG A 182 -9.20 6.92 22.98
N ILE A 183 -8.53 7.63 23.88
CA ILE A 183 -7.91 7.03 25.05
C ILE A 183 -8.99 6.84 26.12
N LEU A 184 -9.11 5.61 26.62
CA LEU A 184 -10.01 5.20 27.68
C LEU A 184 -9.17 4.71 28.86
N ASN A 185 -9.58 5.08 30.08
CA ASN A 185 -9.04 4.50 31.31
C ASN A 185 -10.07 3.52 31.87
N LEU A 186 -9.67 2.26 32.01
CA LEU A 186 -10.53 1.17 32.48
C LEU A 186 -9.94 0.56 33.74
N ALA A 187 -10.75 0.47 34.78
CA ALA A 187 -10.38 -0.16 36.04
C ALA A 187 -10.73 -1.66 35.99
N VAL A 188 -9.72 -2.52 36.12
CA VAL A 188 -9.87 -3.97 36.01
C VAL A 188 -9.42 -4.65 37.29
N GLU A 189 -10.23 -5.56 37.84
CA GLU A 189 -9.87 -6.40 38.99
C GLU A 189 -9.37 -7.77 38.49
N PRO A 190 -8.06 -8.06 38.54
CA PRO A 190 -7.52 -9.33 38.06
C PRO A 190 -8.09 -10.53 38.82
N ALA A 191 -8.37 -11.63 38.12
CA ALA A 191 -8.78 -12.87 38.76
C ALA A 191 -7.56 -13.69 39.17
N LYS A 192 -7.54 -14.16 40.41
CA LYS A 192 -6.49 -15.05 40.94
C LYS A 192 -6.82 -16.50 40.60
N THR A 193 -5.92 -17.18 39.90
CA THR A 193 -6.08 -18.58 39.45
C THR A 193 -4.87 -19.42 39.84
N TRP A 194 -5.05 -20.74 39.87
CA TRP A 194 -3.95 -21.69 39.91
C TRP A 194 -3.24 -21.80 38.56
N GLN A 195 -1.93 -21.99 38.59
CA GLN A 195 -1.10 -22.35 37.45
C GLN A 195 -0.14 -23.47 37.83
N THR A 196 -0.12 -24.53 37.04
CA THR A 196 0.80 -25.65 37.23
C THR A 196 1.89 -25.59 36.16
N SER A 197 3.14 -25.51 36.57
CA SER A 197 4.28 -25.53 35.65
C SER A 197 4.46 -26.91 35.02
N ILE A 198 5.25 -27.01 33.95
CA ILE A 198 5.65 -28.28 33.32
C ILE A 198 6.37 -29.24 34.28
N PHE A 199 6.86 -28.73 35.41
CA PHE A 199 7.51 -29.52 36.47
C PHE A 199 6.54 -29.88 37.61
N GLY A 200 5.23 -29.68 37.43
CA GLY A 200 4.19 -30.04 38.40
C GLY A 200 4.11 -29.12 39.61
N GLN A 201 4.76 -27.96 39.60
CA GLN A 201 4.68 -26.97 40.69
C GLN A 201 3.46 -26.08 40.48
N SER A 202 2.57 -26.06 41.48
CA SER A 202 1.41 -25.16 41.49
C SER A 202 1.74 -23.85 42.17
N SER A 203 1.50 -22.75 41.48
CA SER A 203 1.57 -21.38 42.01
C SER A 203 0.30 -20.62 41.64
N TYR A 204 0.07 -19.49 42.31
CA TYR A 204 -1.04 -18.62 41.97
C TYR A 204 -0.57 -17.54 41.00
N GLN A 205 -1.41 -17.19 40.03
CA GLN A 205 -1.20 -16.06 39.14
C GLN A 205 -2.48 -15.23 39.03
N TYR A 206 -2.32 -13.96 38.67
CA TYR A 206 -3.41 -13.04 38.38
C TYR A 206 -3.55 -12.89 36.86
N LEU A 207 -4.76 -13.09 36.36
CA LEU A 207 -5.08 -12.97 34.93
C LEU A 207 -6.24 -12.00 34.70
N LEU A 208 -6.18 -11.29 33.58
CA LEU A 208 -7.28 -10.43 33.12
C LEU A 208 -8.26 -11.16 32.19
N GLY A 209 -7.85 -12.31 31.64
CA GLY A 209 -8.60 -12.98 30.58
C GLY A 209 -8.50 -12.23 29.25
N ILE A 210 -7.31 -11.75 28.89
CA ILE A 210 -7.03 -11.12 27.59
C ILE A 210 -6.02 -11.96 26.82
N MET A 211 -6.22 -12.06 25.51
CA MET A 211 -5.22 -12.53 24.57
C MET A 211 -4.62 -11.31 23.87
N LEU A 212 -3.29 -11.24 23.84
CA LEU A 212 -2.56 -10.14 23.21
C LEU A 212 -1.92 -10.64 21.92
N GLU A 213 -2.02 -9.85 20.86
CA GLU A 213 -1.25 -10.08 19.65
C GLU A 213 0.19 -9.61 19.82
N ASP A 214 1.10 -10.41 19.30
CA ASP A 214 2.48 -10.00 19.10
C ASP A 214 2.51 -8.96 17.95
N PRO A 215 3.20 -7.82 18.08
CA PRO A 215 3.43 -6.90 16.97
C PRO A 215 3.79 -7.63 15.66
N ALA A 216 3.17 -7.19 14.56
CA ALA A 216 3.32 -7.81 13.25
C ALA A 216 4.80 -7.90 12.84
N ALA A 217 5.34 -9.12 12.91
CA ALA A 217 6.63 -9.52 12.38
C ALA A 217 6.40 -10.43 11.18
N GLY A 218 6.93 -10.05 10.02
CA GLY A 218 6.72 -10.81 8.79
C GLY A 218 7.84 -10.59 7.79
N VAL A 219 7.98 -11.54 6.87
CA VAL A 219 8.91 -11.41 5.74
C VAL A 219 8.20 -10.72 4.60
N GLY A 220 8.86 -9.71 4.02
CA GLY A 220 8.42 -9.01 2.82
C GLY A 220 9.57 -8.72 1.89
N THR A 221 9.33 -7.87 0.89
CA THR A 221 10.36 -7.45 -0.06
C THR A 221 10.54 -5.93 -0.05
N LEU A 222 11.79 -5.48 -0.01
CA LEU A 222 12.15 -4.09 -0.29
C LEU A 222 11.87 -3.79 -1.76
N SER A 223 11.02 -2.81 -2.04
CA SER A 223 10.59 -2.52 -3.42
C SER A 223 11.56 -1.61 -4.15
N PHE A 224 11.89 -0.48 -3.56
CA PHE A 224 12.83 0.46 -4.14
C PHE A 224 13.44 1.34 -3.07
N PHE A 225 14.54 1.98 -3.42
CA PHE A 225 15.07 3.09 -2.65
C PHE A 225 15.66 4.17 -3.55
N HIS A 226 15.57 5.40 -3.10
CA HIS A 226 16.10 6.57 -3.78
C HIS A 226 17.61 6.70 -3.47
N PRO A 227 18.47 6.85 -4.50
CA PRO A 227 19.92 6.82 -4.32
C PRO A 227 20.48 7.92 -3.42
N GLU A 228 19.95 9.14 -3.52
CA GLU A 228 20.52 10.31 -2.83
C GLU A 228 19.97 10.46 -1.40
N THR A 229 18.67 10.23 -1.26
CA THR A 229 17.99 10.49 0.02
C THR A 229 17.92 9.24 0.88
N GLY A 230 18.11 8.03 0.33
CA GLY A 230 17.90 6.77 1.04
C GLY A 230 16.44 6.48 1.39
N ARG A 231 15.49 7.27 0.85
CA ARG A 231 14.05 7.04 1.03
C ARG A 231 13.66 5.73 0.36
N PHE A 232 12.96 4.85 1.08
CA PHE A 232 12.55 3.55 0.53
C PHE A 232 11.04 3.34 0.55
N GLY A 233 10.58 2.39 -0.28
CA GLY A 233 9.26 1.76 -0.21
C GLY A 233 9.37 0.24 -0.21
N ALA A 234 8.43 -0.44 0.46
CA ALA A 234 8.37 -1.90 0.53
C ALA A 234 6.93 -2.44 0.60
N LEU A 235 6.76 -3.75 0.35
CA LEU A 235 5.50 -4.52 0.35
C LEU A 235 4.49 -4.19 -0.75
N GLY A 236 4.16 -2.91 -0.96
CA GLY A 236 3.10 -2.54 -1.92
C GLY A 236 1.66 -2.62 -1.37
N HIS A 237 1.47 -2.93 -0.08
CA HIS A 237 0.17 -2.93 0.61
C HIS A 237 0.30 -2.59 2.10
N THR A 238 -0.82 -2.27 2.76
CA THR A 238 -0.86 -1.99 4.21
C THR A 238 -0.50 -3.21 5.03
N ILE A 239 0.24 -3.01 6.12
CA ILE A 239 0.36 -4.03 7.18
C ILE A 239 -0.88 -3.94 8.08
N THR A 240 -1.55 -5.07 8.24
CA THR A 240 -2.76 -5.21 9.06
C THR A 240 -2.54 -6.12 10.27
N ASP A 241 -3.32 -5.92 11.33
CA ASP A 241 -3.43 -6.84 12.46
C ASP A 241 -4.22 -8.12 12.08
N SER A 242 -4.39 -9.05 13.02
CA SER A 242 -5.13 -10.30 12.75
C SER A 242 -6.61 -10.08 12.39
N LEU A 243 -7.15 -8.91 12.75
CA LEU A 243 -8.53 -8.49 12.47
C LEU A 243 -8.64 -7.73 11.13
N GLY A 244 -7.54 -7.60 10.38
CA GLY A 244 -7.49 -6.92 9.09
C GLY A 244 -7.47 -5.39 9.19
N ARG A 245 -7.18 -4.83 10.37
CA ARG A 245 -7.12 -3.37 10.59
C ARG A 245 -5.70 -2.86 10.39
N PRO A 246 -5.49 -1.68 9.78
CA PRO A 246 -4.16 -1.12 9.61
C PRO A 246 -3.41 -0.96 10.94
N VAL A 247 -2.18 -1.47 11.00
CA VAL A 247 -1.32 -1.30 12.17
C VAL A 247 -0.81 0.14 12.24
N ARG A 248 -1.04 0.81 13.37
CA ARG A 248 -0.46 2.12 13.65
C ARG A 248 0.96 1.96 14.15
N ILE A 249 1.89 2.48 13.37
CA ILE A 249 3.32 2.41 13.67
C ILE A 249 3.69 3.57 14.57
N SER A 250 4.22 3.27 15.76
CA SER A 250 4.92 4.28 16.59
C SER A 250 6.38 4.39 16.20
N ARG A 251 7.00 3.24 15.91
CA ARG A 251 8.35 3.08 15.38
C ARG A 251 8.37 1.74 14.64
N GLY A 252 9.02 1.67 13.50
CA GLY A 252 9.26 0.39 12.84
C GLY A 252 10.67 0.33 12.29
N THR A 253 11.15 -0.88 12.05
CA THR A 253 12.44 -1.13 11.42
C THR A 253 12.29 -2.21 10.38
N ILE A 254 13.05 -2.08 9.30
CA ILE A 254 13.29 -3.18 8.38
C ILE A 254 14.68 -3.74 8.67
N VAL A 255 14.77 -5.07 8.67
CA VAL A 255 16.01 -5.82 8.86
C VAL A 255 16.25 -6.70 7.65
N GLU A 256 17.50 -7.04 7.35
CA GLU A 256 17.78 -8.02 6.29
C GLU A 256 17.24 -9.40 6.72
N ALA A 257 16.56 -10.10 5.80
CA ALA A 257 16.08 -11.46 6.02
C ALA A 257 16.74 -12.44 5.04
N SER A 258 17.22 -13.56 5.57
CA SER A 258 17.72 -14.68 4.78
C SER A 258 16.64 -15.75 4.65
N ILE A 259 16.38 -16.18 3.43
CA ILE A 259 15.40 -17.23 3.12
C ILE A 259 16.06 -18.60 3.27
N ASP A 260 15.56 -19.40 4.20
CA ASP A 260 16.04 -20.77 4.45
C ASP A 260 15.34 -21.76 3.52
N SER A 261 14.01 -21.66 3.44
CA SER A 261 13.19 -22.56 2.64
C SER A 261 11.91 -21.89 2.12
N ILE A 262 11.27 -22.56 1.16
CA ILE A 262 9.98 -22.15 0.63
C ILE A 262 8.94 -23.19 1.03
N ARG A 263 7.85 -22.74 1.67
CA ARG A 263 6.64 -23.56 1.78
C ARG A 263 5.87 -23.43 0.47
N TYR A 264 5.79 -24.54 -0.26
CA TYR A 264 5.17 -24.59 -1.58
C TYR A 264 3.70 -24.17 -1.54
N GLY A 265 3.28 -23.33 -2.49
CA GLY A 265 1.88 -22.89 -2.62
C GLY A 265 1.03 -23.87 -3.42
N THR A 266 -0.22 -24.06 -3.02
CA THR A 266 -1.20 -24.84 -3.79
C THR A 266 -2.47 -24.04 -4.00
N ARG A 267 -3.33 -24.48 -4.93
CA ARG A 267 -4.60 -23.81 -5.19
C ARG A 267 -5.44 -23.76 -3.91
N GLY A 268 -5.78 -22.57 -3.45
CA GLY A 268 -6.51 -22.33 -2.20
C GLY A 268 -5.64 -21.94 -1.01
N THR A 269 -4.34 -22.28 -1.03
CA THR A 269 -3.41 -22.01 0.07
C THR A 269 -2.10 -21.42 -0.49
N PRO A 270 -1.88 -20.10 -0.35
CA PRO A 270 -0.63 -19.48 -0.75
C PRO A 270 0.59 -20.14 -0.11
N GLY A 271 1.67 -20.25 -0.88
CA GLY A 271 2.96 -20.61 -0.33
C GLY A 271 3.54 -19.47 0.51
N GLU A 272 4.69 -19.69 1.12
CA GLU A 272 5.34 -18.72 2.00
C GLU A 272 6.87 -18.85 1.97
N LYS A 273 7.57 -17.71 2.00
CA LYS A 273 9.01 -17.67 2.27
C LYS A 273 9.25 -17.90 3.76
N VAL A 274 9.99 -18.96 4.11
CA VAL A 274 10.44 -19.23 5.48
C VAL A 274 11.87 -18.72 5.61
N GLY A 275 12.05 -17.68 6.42
CA GLY A 275 13.33 -17.04 6.61
C GLY A 275 13.57 -16.65 8.06
N PHE A 276 14.81 -16.27 8.34
CA PHE A 276 15.24 -15.78 9.64
C PHE A 276 15.99 -14.45 9.48
N PHE A 277 15.99 -13.67 10.56
CA PHE A 277 16.69 -12.39 10.67
C PHE A 277 17.19 -12.26 12.11
N HIS A 278 18.37 -11.66 12.34
CA HIS A 278 18.98 -11.59 13.68
C HIS A 278 18.47 -10.38 14.50
N GLY A 279 17.18 -10.06 14.36
CA GLY A 279 16.53 -8.97 15.09
C GLY A 279 17.21 -7.60 14.85
N GLU A 280 17.38 -6.82 15.92
CA GLU A 280 17.88 -5.44 15.85
C GLU A 280 19.35 -5.27 15.41
N GLN A 281 20.10 -6.36 15.23
CA GLN A 281 21.50 -6.29 14.81
C GLN A 281 21.67 -6.06 13.30
N ASP A 282 20.65 -6.41 12.52
CA ASP A 282 20.66 -6.34 11.04
C ASP A 282 19.72 -5.23 10.51
N ILE A 283 19.54 -4.13 11.26
CA ILE A 283 18.67 -3.01 10.85
C ILE A 283 19.26 -2.34 9.61
N ILE A 284 18.48 -2.35 8.52
CA ILE A 284 18.82 -1.68 7.26
C ILE A 284 17.98 -0.42 7.02
N GLY A 285 16.95 -0.19 7.82
CA GLY A 285 16.10 0.99 7.67
C GLY A 285 15.09 1.18 8.80
N ILE A 286 14.62 2.41 8.93
CA ILE A 286 13.58 2.83 9.89
C ILE A 286 12.31 3.12 9.11
N ILE A 287 11.20 2.55 9.56
CA ILE A 287 9.86 2.76 8.99
C ILE A 287 9.21 3.94 9.71
N ASP A 288 8.68 4.88 8.93
CA ASP A 288 7.93 6.04 9.42
C ASP A 288 6.50 6.12 8.87
N SER A 289 6.14 5.27 7.91
CA SER A 289 4.80 5.25 7.31
C SER A 289 4.31 3.83 7.00
N ASN A 290 3.04 3.58 7.30
CA ASN A 290 2.26 2.42 6.85
C ASN A 290 1.03 2.92 6.12
N SER A 291 1.02 2.79 4.79
CA SER A 291 -0.04 3.28 3.93
C SER A 291 -0.76 2.13 3.23
N ASN A 292 -1.79 2.47 2.45
CA ASN A 292 -2.47 1.53 1.55
C ASN A 292 -1.62 0.98 0.41
N LEU A 293 -0.44 1.55 0.17
CA LEU A 293 0.45 1.20 -0.94
C LEU A 293 1.79 0.63 -0.47
N GLY A 294 1.91 0.32 0.82
CA GLY A 294 3.15 -0.19 1.39
C GLY A 294 3.63 0.60 2.59
N ILE A 295 4.80 0.18 3.06
CA ILE A 295 5.55 0.87 4.11
C ILE A 295 6.65 1.72 3.50
N TYR A 296 6.94 2.85 4.15
CA TYR A 296 7.98 3.77 3.73
C TYR A 296 8.84 4.19 4.90
N GLY A 297 10.04 4.65 4.56
CA GLY A 297 11.00 5.02 5.58
C GLY A 297 12.34 5.44 5.00
N GLN A 298 13.32 5.39 5.87
CA GLN A 298 14.68 5.84 5.62
C GLN A 298 15.66 4.68 5.81
N LEU A 299 16.50 4.40 4.81
CA LEU A 299 17.58 3.43 4.96
C LEU A 299 18.64 3.95 5.93
N VAL A 300 19.27 3.02 6.66
CA VAL A 300 20.34 3.28 7.64
C VAL A 300 21.57 2.47 7.24
N GLY A 301 22.74 3.11 7.21
CA GLY A 301 24.01 2.45 6.89
C GLY A 301 24.28 2.32 5.39
N ASP A 302 25.25 1.47 5.04
CA ASP A 302 25.61 1.19 3.65
C ASP A 302 24.46 0.48 2.95
N LEU A 303 23.98 1.09 1.87
CA LEU A 303 22.80 0.75 1.09
C LEU A 303 22.61 -0.76 0.86
N ALA A 304 21.35 -1.19 0.90
CA ALA A 304 20.93 -2.51 0.45
C ALA A 304 21.52 -2.80 -0.94
N ARG A 305 22.32 -3.87 -1.06
CA ARG A 305 22.98 -4.23 -2.32
C ARG A 305 21.91 -4.48 -3.40
N SER A 306 21.80 -3.57 -4.36
CA SER A 306 20.92 -3.76 -5.53
C SER A 306 21.66 -4.59 -6.58
N VAL A 307 20.92 -5.39 -7.35
CA VAL A 307 21.44 -6.07 -8.54
C VAL A 307 21.67 -5.06 -9.68
N PHE A 308 21.04 -3.89 -9.60
CA PHE A 308 21.18 -2.82 -10.57
C PHE A 308 22.43 -1.99 -10.28
N SER A 309 23.27 -1.79 -11.30
CA SER A 309 24.49 -0.99 -11.20
C SER A 309 24.23 0.52 -11.20
N ARG A 310 23.04 0.94 -11.63
CA ARG A 310 22.58 2.33 -11.71
C ARG A 310 21.07 2.38 -11.42
N PRO A 311 20.56 3.48 -10.87
CA PRO A 311 19.12 3.64 -10.68
C PRO A 311 18.43 3.64 -12.05
N ILE A 312 17.16 3.25 -12.07
CA ILE A 312 16.32 3.22 -13.27
C ILE A 312 15.12 4.15 -13.08
N PRO A 313 14.58 4.72 -14.16
CA PRO A 313 13.40 5.57 -14.08
C PRO A 313 12.16 4.79 -13.65
N VAL A 314 11.28 5.49 -12.95
CA VAL A 314 9.95 4.99 -12.57
C VAL A 314 8.98 5.32 -13.71
N ALA A 315 8.27 4.32 -14.23
CA ALA A 315 7.30 4.57 -15.31
C ALA A 315 6.00 5.17 -14.75
N PHE A 316 5.39 6.07 -15.51
CA PHE A 316 4.00 6.46 -15.29
C PHE A 316 3.05 5.31 -15.61
N ALA A 317 1.89 5.26 -14.95
CA ALA A 317 0.90 4.21 -15.14
C ALA A 317 0.45 4.06 -16.62
N HIS A 318 0.39 5.17 -17.37
CA HIS A 318 0.02 5.17 -18.80
C HIS A 318 1.10 4.60 -19.73
N GLN A 319 2.36 4.52 -19.27
CA GLN A 319 3.46 3.91 -20.02
C GLN A 319 3.51 2.38 -19.85
N VAL A 320 2.84 1.83 -18.84
CA VAL A 320 2.81 0.39 -18.58
C VAL A 320 1.95 -0.31 -19.63
N ARG A 321 2.49 -1.37 -20.24
CA ARG A 321 1.81 -2.13 -21.30
C ARG A 321 1.67 -3.60 -20.89
N THR A 322 0.63 -4.25 -21.42
CA THR A 322 0.55 -5.71 -21.33
C THR A 322 1.68 -6.36 -22.12
N GLY A 323 2.18 -7.48 -21.65
CA GLY A 323 3.26 -8.24 -22.27
C GLY A 323 4.43 -8.54 -21.31
N PRO A 324 5.58 -8.97 -21.85
CA PRO A 324 6.72 -9.42 -21.06
C PRO A 324 7.25 -8.36 -20.09
N ALA A 325 7.64 -8.80 -18.91
CA ALA A 325 8.31 -8.00 -17.90
C ALA A 325 9.20 -8.91 -17.02
N GLU A 326 9.93 -8.30 -16.09
CA GLU A 326 10.86 -9.00 -15.21
C GLU A 326 10.53 -8.69 -13.75
N MET A 327 10.43 -9.73 -12.93
CA MET A 327 10.26 -9.61 -11.49
C MET A 327 11.57 -9.91 -10.77
N TYR A 328 11.90 -9.11 -9.75
CA TYR A 328 13.10 -9.26 -8.94
C TYR A 328 12.73 -9.69 -7.51
N THR A 329 13.19 -10.85 -7.07
CA THR A 329 12.89 -11.36 -5.72
C THR A 329 13.93 -12.37 -5.25
N VAL A 330 13.97 -12.64 -3.95
CA VAL A 330 14.81 -13.69 -3.35
C VAL A 330 13.97 -14.94 -3.10
N VAL A 331 14.47 -16.09 -3.55
CA VAL A 331 13.87 -17.42 -3.28
C VAL A 331 14.75 -18.24 -2.32
N GLN A 332 16.06 -17.99 -2.27
CA GLN A 332 17.00 -18.68 -1.39
C GLN A 332 18.09 -17.74 -0.89
N GLY A 333 18.42 -17.83 0.40
CA GLY A 333 19.41 -16.99 1.06
C GLY A 333 19.03 -15.52 0.99
N THR A 334 19.97 -14.68 0.55
CA THR A 334 19.77 -13.23 0.33
C THR A 334 19.95 -12.84 -1.14
N LYS A 335 20.12 -13.81 -2.04
CA LYS A 335 20.43 -13.56 -3.44
C LYS A 335 19.18 -13.13 -4.19
N ILE A 336 19.17 -11.88 -4.65
CA ILE A 336 18.13 -11.39 -5.54
C ILE A 336 18.30 -12.03 -6.91
N GLU A 337 17.22 -12.58 -7.44
CA GLU A 337 17.17 -13.16 -8.77
C GLU A 337 16.10 -12.48 -9.62
N ARG A 338 16.30 -12.60 -10.94
CA ARG A 338 15.40 -12.11 -11.96
C ARG A 338 14.58 -13.27 -12.50
N PHE A 339 13.27 -13.07 -12.58
CA PHE A 339 12.31 -14.05 -13.08
C PHE A 339 11.41 -13.44 -14.15
N ALA A 340 11.16 -14.20 -15.22
CA ALA A 340 10.22 -13.80 -16.26
C ALA A 340 8.77 -13.77 -15.73
N VAL A 341 8.07 -12.68 -16.04
CA VAL A 341 6.63 -12.52 -15.79
C VAL A 341 5.96 -11.85 -16.99
N GLU A 342 4.63 -11.92 -17.05
CA GLU A 342 3.83 -11.27 -18.07
C GLU A 342 2.77 -10.39 -17.42
N ILE A 343 2.72 -9.12 -17.84
CA ILE A 343 1.64 -8.21 -17.45
C ILE A 343 0.42 -8.54 -18.32
N VAL A 344 -0.54 -9.26 -17.75
CA VAL A 344 -1.72 -9.73 -18.50
C VAL A 344 -2.84 -8.69 -18.55
N LYS A 345 -2.85 -7.73 -17.63
CA LYS A 345 -3.84 -6.65 -17.59
C LYS A 345 -3.28 -5.43 -16.90
N VAL A 346 -3.49 -4.26 -17.50
CA VAL A 346 -3.24 -2.95 -16.88
C VAL A 346 -4.59 -2.31 -16.57
N VAL A 347 -4.79 -1.88 -15.32
CA VAL A 347 -6.02 -1.23 -14.87
C VAL A 347 -5.88 0.27 -15.05
N ASN A 348 -6.86 0.90 -15.70
CA ASN A 348 -6.93 2.35 -15.75
C ASN A 348 -7.39 2.88 -14.38
N GLN A 349 -6.45 3.40 -13.60
CA GLN A 349 -6.70 3.94 -12.27
C GLN A 349 -6.67 5.46 -12.28
N THR A 350 -7.72 6.09 -11.74
CA THR A 350 -7.77 7.54 -11.51
C THR A 350 -7.37 7.94 -10.09
N LYS A 351 -7.14 6.95 -9.22
CA LYS A 351 -6.71 7.11 -7.83
C LYS A 351 -5.69 6.03 -7.49
N PRO A 352 -4.77 6.29 -6.54
CA PRO A 352 -3.83 5.29 -6.08
C PRO A 352 -4.52 4.02 -5.55
N GLY A 353 -3.98 2.84 -5.87
CA GLY A 353 -4.50 1.57 -5.37
C GLY A 353 -3.54 0.38 -5.57
N GLU A 354 -3.74 -0.65 -4.76
CA GLU A 354 -2.88 -1.85 -4.72
C GLU A 354 -3.03 -2.81 -5.94
N LYS A 355 -4.09 -2.63 -6.74
CA LYS A 355 -4.45 -3.48 -7.90
C LYS A 355 -4.37 -2.70 -9.22
N GLY A 356 -3.19 -2.15 -9.50
CA GLY A 356 -2.90 -1.39 -10.72
C GLY A 356 -2.74 -2.29 -11.95
N MET A 357 -2.25 -3.51 -11.77
CA MET A 357 -2.08 -4.48 -12.85
C MET A 357 -2.24 -5.92 -12.35
N VAL A 358 -2.44 -6.83 -13.30
CA VAL A 358 -2.40 -8.28 -13.07
C VAL A 358 -1.17 -8.84 -13.77
N VAL A 359 -0.43 -9.66 -13.04
CA VAL A 359 0.85 -10.24 -13.47
C VAL A 359 0.75 -11.75 -13.38
N GLU A 360 1.30 -12.44 -14.37
CA GLU A 360 1.41 -13.89 -14.44
C GLU A 360 2.89 -14.30 -14.44
N VAL A 361 3.27 -15.22 -13.56
CA VAL A 361 4.62 -15.79 -13.54
C VAL A 361 4.76 -16.77 -14.69
N THR A 362 5.75 -16.54 -15.55
CA THR A 362 6.06 -17.38 -16.71
C THR A 362 7.43 -18.08 -16.60
N ASP A 363 8.24 -17.71 -15.60
CA ASP A 363 9.53 -18.36 -15.32
C ASP A 363 9.35 -19.77 -14.76
N GLU A 364 9.80 -20.78 -15.51
CA GLU A 364 9.68 -22.18 -15.13
C GLU A 364 10.43 -22.51 -13.83
N ARG A 365 11.59 -21.87 -13.56
CA ARG A 365 12.36 -22.14 -12.33
C ARG A 365 11.56 -21.70 -11.11
N LEU A 366 11.00 -20.49 -11.17
CA LEU A 366 10.19 -19.97 -10.07
C LEU A 366 8.96 -20.83 -9.82
N LEU A 367 8.25 -21.23 -10.88
CA LEU A 367 7.07 -22.09 -10.78
C LEU A 367 7.39 -23.45 -10.17
N GLN A 368 8.52 -24.05 -10.55
CA GLN A 368 8.97 -25.32 -9.99
C GLN A 368 9.34 -25.22 -8.51
N GLU A 369 9.97 -24.13 -8.08
CA GLU A 369 10.42 -23.97 -6.69
C GLU A 369 9.29 -23.54 -5.74
N THR A 370 8.34 -22.73 -6.22
CA THR A 370 7.40 -22.00 -5.34
C THR A 370 5.93 -22.28 -5.62
N GLY A 371 5.60 -22.74 -6.83
CA GLY A 371 4.22 -22.86 -7.32
C GLY A 371 3.62 -21.54 -7.83
N GLY A 372 4.39 -20.45 -7.83
CA GLY A 372 3.96 -19.13 -8.32
C GLY A 372 4.32 -18.00 -7.35
N ILE A 373 3.43 -17.02 -7.23
CA ILE A 373 3.58 -15.93 -6.27
C ILE A 373 3.22 -16.45 -4.87
N ILE A 374 4.09 -16.21 -3.90
CA ILE A 374 3.93 -16.66 -2.52
C ILE A 374 3.99 -15.49 -1.53
N GLN A 375 3.55 -15.72 -0.30
CA GLN A 375 3.72 -14.76 0.78
C GLN A 375 5.21 -14.45 1.00
N GLY A 376 5.51 -13.18 1.27
CA GLY A 376 6.88 -12.65 1.31
C GLY A 376 7.44 -12.23 -0.05
N MET A 377 6.74 -12.44 -1.17
CA MET A 377 7.06 -11.77 -2.45
C MET A 377 6.40 -10.40 -2.59
N SER A 378 5.48 -10.04 -1.71
CA SER A 378 4.91 -8.70 -1.67
C SER A 378 6.03 -7.66 -1.58
N GLY A 379 6.00 -6.72 -2.52
CA GLY A 379 7.01 -5.69 -2.72
C GLY A 379 8.03 -6.01 -3.81
N SER A 380 8.01 -7.21 -4.41
CA SER A 380 8.95 -7.61 -5.46
C SER A 380 8.84 -6.67 -6.67
N PRO A 381 9.92 -6.00 -7.09
CA PRO A 381 9.88 -5.03 -8.19
C PRO A 381 9.60 -5.68 -9.52
N ILE A 382 8.83 -4.98 -10.35
CA ILE A 382 8.53 -5.34 -11.73
C ILE A 382 9.14 -4.30 -12.65
N VAL A 383 10.00 -4.75 -13.55
CA VAL A 383 10.68 -3.92 -14.53
C VAL A 383 10.19 -4.29 -15.92
N GLN A 384 9.79 -3.29 -16.69
CA GLN A 384 9.42 -3.43 -18.10
C GLN A 384 10.08 -2.30 -18.88
N ASN A 385 10.71 -2.63 -20.02
CA ASN A 385 11.41 -1.67 -20.87
C ASN A 385 12.49 -0.85 -20.12
N GLY A 386 13.17 -1.46 -19.15
CA GLY A 386 14.21 -0.80 -18.35
C GLY A 386 13.68 0.21 -17.33
N MET A 387 12.37 0.27 -17.10
CA MET A 387 11.75 1.15 -16.11
C MET A 387 11.07 0.35 -15.00
N LEU A 388 11.08 0.86 -13.77
CA LEU A 388 10.29 0.30 -12.68
C LEU A 388 8.81 0.63 -12.92
N VAL A 389 8.00 -0.38 -13.22
CA VAL A 389 6.58 -0.19 -13.57
C VAL A 389 5.64 -0.48 -12.40
N GLY A 390 6.04 -1.34 -11.47
CA GLY A 390 5.19 -1.75 -10.37
C GLY A 390 5.88 -2.68 -9.38
N VAL A 391 5.10 -3.12 -8.39
CA VAL A 391 5.53 -4.11 -7.40
C VAL A 391 4.41 -5.10 -7.15
N ILE A 392 4.76 -6.36 -6.89
CA ILE A 392 3.78 -7.39 -6.50
C ILE A 392 3.12 -7.03 -5.18
N THR A 393 1.80 -7.18 -5.07
CA THR A 393 1.06 -6.95 -3.82
C THR A 393 0.49 -8.26 -3.28
N HIS A 394 -0.52 -8.81 -3.94
CA HIS A 394 -1.26 -9.98 -3.48
C HIS A 394 -1.32 -11.08 -4.55
N VAL A 395 -1.21 -12.33 -4.12
CA VAL A 395 -1.43 -13.51 -4.99
C VAL A 395 -2.92 -13.82 -5.15
N PHE A 396 -3.32 -14.39 -6.29
CA PHE A 396 -4.65 -14.95 -6.47
C PHE A 396 -4.77 -16.29 -5.75
N VAL A 397 -5.67 -16.38 -4.77
CA VAL A 397 -5.87 -17.60 -3.96
C VAL A 397 -6.20 -18.83 -4.82
N ASN A 398 -6.95 -18.65 -5.91
CA ASN A 398 -7.36 -19.75 -6.79
C ASN A 398 -6.38 -20.03 -7.94
N ASN A 399 -5.36 -19.20 -8.14
CA ASN A 399 -4.33 -19.39 -9.15
C ASN A 399 -3.01 -18.71 -8.72
N PRO A 400 -2.11 -19.43 -8.03
CA PRO A 400 -0.89 -18.84 -7.49
C PRO A 400 0.07 -18.33 -8.55
N THR A 401 -0.06 -18.74 -9.82
CA THR A 401 0.77 -18.18 -10.90
C THR A 401 0.41 -16.73 -11.22
N LYS A 402 -0.72 -16.21 -10.72
CA LYS A 402 -1.21 -14.85 -10.95
C LYS A 402 -1.30 -14.04 -9.67
N GLY A 403 -1.08 -12.75 -9.80
CA GLY A 403 -1.19 -11.81 -8.70
C GLY A 403 -1.52 -10.40 -9.15
N TYR A 404 -1.83 -9.56 -8.19
CA TYR A 404 -1.94 -8.13 -8.36
C TYR A 404 -0.60 -7.46 -8.15
N ALA A 405 -0.42 -6.34 -8.83
CA ALA A 405 0.68 -5.42 -8.59
C ALA A 405 0.18 -3.97 -8.56
N SER A 406 0.82 -3.15 -7.73
CA SER A 406 0.58 -1.70 -7.67
C SER A 406 1.55 -0.99 -8.61
N PHE A 407 1.17 0.19 -9.12
CA PHE A 407 2.07 1.02 -9.91
C PHE A 407 3.16 1.62 -9.02
N ALA A 408 4.39 1.56 -9.50
CA ALA A 408 5.52 2.15 -8.80
C ALA A 408 5.40 3.68 -8.71
N GLU A 409 4.77 4.31 -9.72
CA GLU A 409 4.42 5.74 -9.71
C GLU A 409 3.75 6.16 -8.40
N TRP A 410 2.68 5.46 -8.00
CA TRP A 410 1.93 5.83 -6.81
C TRP A 410 2.75 5.66 -5.54
N MET A 411 3.53 4.58 -5.46
CA MET A 411 4.37 4.33 -4.29
C MET A 411 5.48 5.35 -4.13
N VAL A 412 6.05 5.83 -5.24
CA VAL A 412 7.12 6.83 -5.24
C VAL A 412 6.58 8.18 -4.77
N TYR A 413 5.39 8.58 -5.22
CA TYR A 413 4.73 9.78 -4.69
C TYR A 413 4.35 9.66 -3.21
N GLU A 414 3.86 8.49 -2.78
CA GLU A 414 3.54 8.22 -1.37
C GLU A 414 4.81 8.26 -0.50
N ALA A 415 5.95 7.83 -1.05
CA ALA A 415 7.25 7.96 -0.41
C ALA A 415 7.75 9.42 -0.32
N GLY A 416 7.05 10.38 -0.95
CA GLY A 416 7.42 11.79 -0.99
C GLY A 416 8.43 12.13 -2.09
N LEU A 417 8.62 11.27 -3.08
CA LEU A 417 9.53 11.47 -4.21
C LEU A 417 8.74 11.98 -5.43
N GLY A 418 9.32 12.87 -6.24
CA GLY A 418 8.69 13.32 -7.49
C GLY A 418 7.55 14.34 -7.34
N LEU A 419 7.28 14.84 -6.13
CA LEU A 419 6.34 15.94 -5.90
C LEU A 419 7.13 17.25 -5.78
N SER A 420 6.90 18.19 -6.70
CA SER A 420 7.26 19.59 -6.45
C SER A 420 6.24 20.21 -5.48
N ASP A 421 6.65 21.22 -4.71
CA ASP A 421 5.79 21.95 -3.75
C ASP A 421 4.52 22.59 -4.37
N GLN A 422 4.33 22.46 -5.69
CA GLN A 422 3.21 23.00 -6.45
C GLN A 422 2.18 21.96 -6.87
N ASN A 423 2.17 20.76 -6.27
CA ASN A 423 1.21 19.73 -6.68
C ASN A 423 -0.21 20.01 -6.14
N PRO A 424 -1.22 20.33 -6.99
CA PRO A 424 -2.57 20.67 -6.53
C PRO A 424 -3.31 19.46 -5.92
N ALA A 425 -2.83 18.24 -6.12
CA ALA A 425 -3.42 17.03 -5.55
C ALA A 425 -3.40 16.99 -3.99
N LYS A 426 -2.42 17.65 -3.35
CA LYS A 426 -2.43 17.83 -1.88
C LYS A 426 -3.26 19.03 -1.41
N GLN A 427 -3.48 20.02 -2.29
CA GLN A 427 -4.35 21.17 -1.98
C GLN A 427 -5.84 20.84 -2.10
N ALA A 428 -6.20 19.79 -2.86
CA ALA A 428 -7.58 19.33 -2.97
C ALA A 428 -8.06 18.55 -1.74
N SER A 429 -7.19 17.81 -1.04
CA SER A 429 -7.57 17.07 0.19
C SER A 429 -7.54 17.90 1.46
N SER A 430 -6.93 19.10 1.42
CA SER A 430 -6.75 19.97 2.59
C SER A 430 -7.69 21.18 2.64
N ARG A 431 -8.60 21.35 1.65
CA ARG A 431 -9.51 22.51 1.56
C ARG A 431 -10.99 22.25 1.84
N GLU A 432 -11.38 21.06 2.28
CA GLU A 432 -12.74 20.80 2.76
C GLU A 432 -12.77 20.61 4.27
N VAL A 433 -12.61 21.71 5.03
CA VAL A 433 -13.38 22.06 6.25
C VAL A 433 -12.97 23.50 6.59
N PHE A 434 -13.69 24.49 6.07
CA PHE A 434 -13.97 25.77 6.73
C PHE A 434 -14.99 26.53 5.89
N LEU A 435 -16.27 26.34 6.22
CA LEU A 435 -17.31 27.31 5.92
C LEU A 435 -18.05 27.56 7.25
N CYS A 436 -17.59 28.61 7.95
CA CYS A 436 -18.45 29.36 8.85
C CYS A 436 -19.34 30.26 8.00
N ALA A 437 -20.66 30.11 8.14
CA ALA A 437 -21.63 31.17 8.31
C ALA A 437 -22.89 30.56 8.93
#